data_AF-A0A2J4PVS4-F1
#
_entry.id   AF-A0A2J4PVS4-F1
#
_cell.length_a   1.000
_cell.length_b   1.000
_cell.length_c   1.000
_cell.angle_alpha   90.00
_cell.angle_beta   90.00
_cell.angle_gamma   90.00
#
_symmetry.space_group_name_H-M   'P 1'
#
loop_
_entity.id
_entity.type
_entity.pdbx_description
1 polymer ?
#
loop_
_entity_poly.entity_id
_entity_poly.type
_entity_poly.pdbx_seq_one_letter_code
_entity_poly.pdbx_strand_id
1 'polypeptide(L)'
;MRVNIKSLPYRIFIYAVACGLSIAVVNFITTSLIHRISTTSSMLFPVLTISLMGFHIMIACFMGMKYLCDKKQLYLAPIAFAFTCSALLMLGTIGSYPDWLVCAQGREINQNDALIFYFFRNIMMAILFIAAIFLYRVRHLTAHSRKIHGAVLMICFIFISATLILSWVHSSNSSLLSIEFIDNLTYTFTPLWHNRIGWLLIIIWSLTLILLIGLTRLRNIFWYSGAFFCTAYIFTLLVLLSTVSGNAHSWNQARLFETLSTLFLILILLGDVFILYRESNERYVRSYQNSIRDPLTRLYNRSYFYDTLTQRLSKASASQPLSVIVCDLDRFKRINDTYGHVQGDKVIQFAASVLQNN
;
A
#
# COMPACT_ATOMS: atom_id res chain seq x y z
N MET A 1 32.95 12.79 -6.30
CA MET A 1 32.68 11.65 -5.40
C MET A 1 31.17 11.43 -5.32
N ARG A 2 30.58 10.67 -6.27
CA ARG A 2 29.15 10.33 -6.23
C ARG A 2 28.95 9.34 -5.09
N VAL A 3 28.39 9.79 -3.97
CA VAL A 3 28.01 8.92 -2.85
C VAL A 3 27.19 7.76 -3.42
N ASN A 4 27.68 6.54 -3.24
CA ASN A 4 26.97 5.34 -3.66
C ASN A 4 25.73 5.19 -2.75
N ILE A 5 24.56 5.64 -3.23
CA ILE A 5 23.27 5.73 -2.49
C ILE A 5 22.74 4.36 -1.96
N LYS A 6 23.51 3.26 -1.96
CA LYS A 6 22.93 1.92 -1.79
C LYS A 6 23.65 0.95 -0.86
N SER A 7 24.36 1.39 0.18
CA SER A 7 24.72 0.47 1.27
C SER A 7 23.48 0.21 2.17
N LEU A 8 23.30 -1.02 2.65
CA LEU A 8 22.21 -1.37 3.58
C LEU A 8 22.24 -0.49 4.86
N PRO A 9 23.39 -0.19 5.48
CA PRO A 9 23.47 0.69 6.65
C PRO A 9 22.88 2.08 6.38
N TYR A 10 23.14 2.66 5.21
CA TYR A 10 22.59 3.97 4.84
C TYR A 10 21.06 3.96 4.74
N ARG A 11 20.48 2.88 4.21
CA ARG A 11 19.02 2.72 4.14
C ARG A 11 18.39 2.56 5.52
N ILE A 12 19.04 1.80 6.40
CA ILE A 12 18.61 1.65 7.79
C ILE A 12 18.69 2.99 8.52
N PHE A 13 19.74 3.77 8.28
CA PHE A 13 19.87 5.12 8.87
C PHE A 13 18.73 6.05 8.42
N ILE A 14 18.47 6.15 7.11
CA ILE A 14 17.33 6.95 6.58
C ILE A 14 16.02 6.48 7.21
N TYR A 15 15.81 5.16 7.23
CA TYR A 15 14.63 4.57 7.84
C TYR A 15 14.49 4.97 9.31
N ALA A 16 15.54 4.80 10.11
CA ALA A 16 15.50 5.09 11.55
C ALA A 16 15.19 6.57 11.82
N VAL A 17 15.83 7.48 11.09
CA VAL A 17 15.59 8.93 11.23
C VAL A 17 14.17 9.29 10.82
N ALA A 18 13.73 8.85 9.62
CA ALA A 18 12.40 9.16 9.12
C ALA A 18 11.30 8.55 10.01
N CYS A 19 11.45 7.29 10.40
CA CYS A 19 10.50 6.59 11.26
C CYS A 19 10.43 7.23 12.66
N GLY A 20 11.58 7.57 13.26
CA GLY A 20 11.64 8.22 14.56
C GLY A 20 10.94 9.58 14.55
N LEU A 21 11.19 10.41 13.53
CA LEU A 21 10.52 11.69 13.34
C LEU A 21 9.00 11.52 13.15
N SER A 22 8.58 10.59 12.27
CA SER A 22 7.15 10.33 12.03
C SER A 22 6.43 9.86 13.31
N ILE A 23 7.02 8.93 14.07
CA ILE A 23 6.43 8.43 15.33
C ILE A 23 6.36 9.56 16.36
N ALA A 24 7.41 10.37 16.49
CA ALA A 24 7.42 11.50 17.42
C ALA A 24 6.33 12.53 17.09
N VAL A 25 6.19 12.88 15.81
CA VAL A 25 5.14 13.82 15.34
C VAL A 25 3.75 13.24 15.57
N VAL A 26 3.49 12.00 15.16
CA VAL A 26 2.18 11.37 15.35
C VAL A 26 1.86 11.23 16.84
N ASN A 27 2.82 10.85 17.67
CA ASN A 27 2.63 10.75 19.12
C ASN A 27 2.35 12.12 19.76
N PHE A 28 3.06 13.17 19.36
CA PHE A 28 2.82 14.54 19.82
C PHE A 28 1.40 15.01 19.47
N ILE A 29 0.97 14.81 18.23
CA ILE A 29 -0.39 15.15 17.77
C ILE A 29 -1.43 14.36 18.57
N THR A 30 -1.22 13.05 18.70
CA THR A 30 -2.16 12.15 19.39
C THR A 30 -2.34 12.55 20.85
N THR A 31 -1.24 12.77 21.57
CA THR A 31 -1.27 13.17 22.98
C THR A 31 -1.94 14.54 23.16
N SER A 32 -1.60 15.50 22.28
CA SER A 32 -2.17 16.85 22.33
C SER A 32 -3.67 16.87 22.03
N LEU A 33 -4.14 16.03 21.10
CA LEU A 33 -5.55 15.97 20.72
C LEU A 33 -6.39 15.25 21.77
N ILE A 34 -5.91 14.12 22.30
CA ILE A 34 -6.63 13.36 23.33
C ILE A 34 -6.78 14.17 24.61
N HIS A 35 -5.79 14.97 25.00
CA HIS A 35 -5.92 15.84 26.18
C HIS A 35 -6.94 16.98 26.00
N ARG A 36 -7.23 17.38 24.76
CA ARG A 36 -8.23 18.42 24.45
C ARG A 36 -9.65 17.87 24.31
N ILE A 37 -9.81 16.58 24.06
CA ILE A 37 -11.12 15.94 23.92
C ILE A 37 -11.59 15.49 25.30
N SER A 38 -12.80 15.92 25.70
CA SER A 38 -13.41 15.50 26.96
C SER A 38 -13.51 13.97 27.03
N THR A 39 -13.04 13.40 28.15
CA THR A 39 -13.02 11.97 28.53
C THR A 39 -14.38 11.27 28.40
N THR A 40 -15.46 12.04 28.35
CA THR A 40 -16.85 11.57 28.39
C THR A 40 -17.39 11.06 27.06
N SER A 41 -16.66 11.18 25.94
CA SER A 41 -17.13 10.69 24.65
C SER A 41 -16.86 9.18 24.47
N SER A 42 -17.82 8.34 24.87
CA SER A 42 -17.82 6.89 24.59
C SER A 42 -17.75 6.56 23.08
N MET A 43 -18.04 7.55 22.22
CA MET A 43 -18.07 7.44 20.76
C MET A 43 -16.70 7.55 20.07
N LEU A 44 -15.67 8.11 20.74
CA LEU A 44 -14.39 8.36 20.08
C LEU A 44 -13.72 7.05 19.63
N PHE A 45 -13.71 6.03 20.49
CA PHE A 45 -13.08 4.75 20.18
C PHE A 45 -13.73 4.02 18.99
N PRO A 46 -15.07 3.85 18.94
CA PRO A 46 -15.75 3.30 17.77
C PRO A 46 -15.47 4.07 16.48
N VAL A 47 -15.54 5.41 16.50
CA VAL A 47 -15.32 6.25 15.31
C VAL A 47 -13.91 6.08 14.76
N LEU A 48 -12.89 6.07 15.63
CA LEU A 48 -11.51 5.82 15.22
C LEU A 48 -11.32 4.40 14.68
N THR A 49 -12.02 3.42 15.26
CA THR A 49 -11.98 2.02 14.80
C THR A 49 -12.63 1.84 13.43
N ILE A 50 -13.76 2.51 13.16
CA ILE A 50 -14.40 2.53 11.84
C ILE A 50 -13.49 3.18 10.80
N SER A 51 -12.85 4.30 11.15
CA SER A 51 -11.90 4.98 10.26
C SER A 51 -10.72 4.08 9.90
N LEU A 52 -10.11 3.43 10.91
CA LEU A 52 -9.02 2.47 10.72
C LEU A 52 -9.46 1.26 9.89
N MET A 53 -10.68 0.77 10.09
CA MET A 53 -11.27 -0.31 9.29
C MET A 53 -11.36 0.08 7.82
N GLY A 54 -11.86 1.28 7.50
CA GLY A 54 -11.89 1.80 6.13
C GLY A 54 -10.50 1.86 5.50
N PHE A 55 -9.50 2.31 6.27
CA PHE A 55 -8.10 2.32 5.83
C PHE A 55 -7.54 0.92 5.56
N HIS A 56 -7.81 -0.06 6.41
CA HIS A 56 -7.38 -1.44 6.19
C HIS A 56 -8.03 -2.05 4.96
N ILE A 57 -9.33 -1.81 4.74
CA ILE A 57 -10.02 -2.28 3.52
C ILE A 57 -9.36 -1.68 2.27
N MET A 58 -9.05 -0.39 2.28
CA MET A 58 -8.39 0.27 1.15
C MET A 58 -7.00 -0.33 0.86
N ILE A 59 -6.19 -0.58 1.89
CA ILE A 59 -4.88 -1.23 1.74
C ILE A 59 -5.06 -2.65 1.19
N ALA A 60 -6.01 -3.42 1.70
CA ALA A 60 -6.30 -4.77 1.23
C ALA A 60 -6.68 -4.79 -0.26
N CYS A 61 -7.60 -3.91 -0.68
CA CYS A 61 -7.99 -3.75 -2.07
C CYS A 61 -6.79 -3.38 -2.94
N PHE A 62 -5.95 -2.45 -2.48
CA PHE A 62 -4.77 -2.01 -3.21
C PHE A 62 -3.75 -3.15 -3.41
N MET A 63 -3.44 -3.91 -2.37
CA MET A 63 -2.53 -5.05 -2.46
C MET A 63 -3.12 -6.19 -3.31
N GLY A 64 -4.42 -6.44 -3.17
CA GLY A 64 -5.16 -7.39 -3.99
C GLY A 64 -5.09 -7.02 -5.47
N MET A 65 -5.39 -5.78 -5.83
CA MET A 65 -5.30 -5.29 -7.20
C MET A 65 -3.88 -5.40 -7.77
N LYS A 66 -2.84 -5.00 -7.02
CA LYS A 66 -1.45 -5.16 -7.48
C LYS A 66 -1.10 -6.62 -7.76
N TYR A 67 -1.54 -7.54 -6.90
CA TYR A 67 -1.37 -8.98 -7.14
C TYR A 67 -2.18 -9.50 -8.34
N LEU A 68 -3.41 -9.00 -8.55
CA LEU A 68 -4.23 -9.38 -9.70
C LEU A 68 -3.60 -8.92 -11.01
N CYS A 69 -3.04 -7.70 -11.06
CA CYS A 69 -2.36 -7.14 -12.23
C CYS A 69 -1.01 -7.80 -12.51
N ASP A 70 -0.21 -8.12 -11.49
CA ASP A 70 1.09 -8.77 -11.64
C ASP A 70 1.23 -9.98 -10.71
N LYS A 71 1.01 -11.16 -11.29
CA LYS A 71 1.11 -12.44 -10.57
C LYS A 71 2.52 -12.70 -10.03
N LYS A 72 3.58 -12.08 -10.56
CA LYS A 72 4.94 -12.23 -10.00
C LYS A 72 5.04 -11.68 -8.57
N GLN A 73 4.07 -10.88 -8.13
CA GLN A 73 4.00 -10.28 -6.80
C GLN A 73 3.13 -11.10 -5.84
N LEU A 74 3.22 -12.43 -5.86
CA LEU A 74 2.46 -13.33 -4.96
C LEU A 74 2.59 -12.97 -3.47
N TYR A 75 3.73 -12.40 -3.05
CA TYR A 75 3.95 -11.94 -1.68
C TYR A 75 2.97 -10.85 -1.22
N LEU A 76 2.29 -10.15 -2.13
CA LEU A 76 1.25 -9.18 -1.77
C LEU A 76 -0.07 -9.84 -1.35
N ALA A 77 -0.31 -11.10 -1.74
CA ALA A 77 -1.56 -11.77 -1.42
C ALA A 77 -1.75 -12.00 0.09
N PRO A 78 -0.77 -12.55 0.86
CA PRO A 78 -0.92 -12.65 2.31
C PRO A 78 -1.14 -11.30 2.99
N ILE A 79 -0.53 -10.22 2.47
CA ILE A 79 -0.72 -8.87 3.01
C ILE A 79 -2.16 -8.39 2.77
N ALA A 80 -2.70 -8.63 1.57
CA ALA A 80 -4.10 -8.33 1.28
C ALA A 80 -5.04 -9.08 2.25
N PHE A 81 -4.83 -10.39 2.42
CA PHE A 81 -5.58 -11.20 3.39
C PHE A 81 -5.44 -10.68 4.82
N ALA A 82 -4.25 -10.23 5.21
CA ALA A 82 -4.00 -9.71 6.54
C ALA A 82 -4.85 -8.46 6.82
N PHE A 83 -4.81 -7.49 5.91
CA PHE A 83 -5.60 -6.27 6.06
C PHE A 83 -7.12 -6.53 5.95
N THR A 84 -7.56 -7.47 5.10
CA THR A 84 -8.98 -7.87 5.02
C THR A 84 -9.46 -8.49 6.33
N CYS A 85 -8.75 -9.49 6.85
CA CYS A 85 -9.13 -10.16 8.10
C CYS A 85 -9.01 -9.19 9.29
N SER A 86 -8.04 -8.27 9.26
CA SER A 86 -7.95 -7.23 10.27
C SER A 86 -9.15 -6.30 10.27
N ALA A 87 -9.71 -5.97 9.10
CA ALA A 87 -10.94 -5.18 9.01
C ALA A 87 -12.14 -5.95 9.59
N LEU A 88 -12.26 -7.24 9.30
CA LEU A 88 -13.32 -8.09 9.86
C LEU A 88 -13.24 -8.21 11.39
N LEU A 89 -12.04 -8.37 11.96
CA LEU A 89 -11.85 -8.40 13.41
C LEU A 89 -12.16 -7.05 14.09
N MET A 90 -11.96 -5.93 13.38
CA MET A 90 -12.39 -4.62 13.87
C MET A 90 -13.91 -4.47 13.90
N LEU A 91 -14.63 -5.13 12.99
CA LEU A 91 -16.09 -5.20 13.06
C LEU A 91 -16.55 -5.93 14.33
N GLY A 92 -15.86 -7.00 14.73
CA GLY A 92 -16.05 -7.65 16.04
C GLY A 92 -15.74 -6.72 17.22
N THR A 93 -14.63 -5.96 17.14
CA THR A 93 -14.25 -4.96 18.17
C THR A 93 -15.34 -3.91 18.36
N ILE A 94 -15.93 -3.44 17.26
CA ILE A 94 -17.02 -2.46 17.27
C ILE A 94 -18.29 -3.05 17.91
N GLY A 95 -18.56 -4.34 17.70
CA GLY A 95 -19.65 -5.07 18.36
C GLY A 95 -19.57 -5.07 19.89
N SER A 96 -18.37 -4.89 20.46
CA SER A 96 -18.14 -4.78 21.89
C SER A 96 -18.52 -3.43 22.51
N TYR A 97 -18.88 -2.42 21.71
CA TYR A 97 -19.21 -1.05 22.13
C TYR A 97 -20.68 -0.66 21.83
N PRO A 98 -21.69 -1.43 22.24
CA PRO A 98 -23.08 -1.39 21.72
C PRO A 98 -23.75 -0.01 21.63
N ASP A 99 -23.36 0.94 22.48
CA ASP A 99 -23.83 2.33 22.46
C ASP A 99 -23.60 3.04 21.13
N TRP A 100 -22.59 2.64 20.34
CA TRP A 100 -22.17 3.35 19.11
C TRP A 100 -23.22 3.35 18.00
N LEU A 101 -24.04 2.28 17.92
CA LEU A 101 -24.96 2.02 16.80
C LEU A 101 -26.40 2.37 17.15
N VAL A 102 -26.80 2.11 18.40
CA VAL A 102 -28.22 2.10 18.78
C VAL A 102 -28.62 3.34 19.58
N CYS A 103 -27.68 4.19 20.02
CA CYS A 103 -27.95 5.24 21.02
C CYS A 103 -28.73 4.68 22.23
N ALA A 104 -28.64 3.37 22.48
CA ALA A 104 -29.41 2.67 23.49
C ALA A 104 -28.60 2.70 24.77
N GLN A 105 -28.96 3.62 25.65
CA GLN A 105 -28.45 3.69 27.01
C GLN A 105 -28.72 2.33 27.70
N GLY A 106 -27.67 1.63 28.11
CA GLY A 106 -27.81 0.53 29.09
C GLY A 106 -27.14 -0.81 28.78
N ARG A 107 -26.36 -0.97 27.70
CA ARG A 107 -25.45 -2.13 27.56
C ARG A 107 -24.03 -1.74 27.93
N GLU A 108 -23.47 -2.43 28.93
CA GLU A 108 -22.09 -2.20 29.35
C GLU A 108 -21.08 -2.55 28.25
N ILE A 109 -20.02 -1.76 28.16
CA ILE A 109 -18.95 -1.94 27.19
C ILE A 109 -18.13 -3.17 27.58
N ASN A 110 -18.00 -4.14 26.67
CA ASN A 110 -17.18 -5.32 26.89
C ASN A 110 -15.76 -5.09 26.34
N GLN A 111 -14.89 -4.46 27.13
CA GLN A 111 -13.51 -4.20 26.73
C GLN A 111 -12.67 -5.47 26.58
N ASN A 112 -13.00 -6.53 27.31
CA ASN A 112 -12.33 -7.81 27.19
C ASN A 112 -12.47 -8.42 25.80
N ASP A 113 -13.69 -8.45 25.25
CA ASP A 113 -13.92 -8.94 23.89
C ASP A 113 -13.18 -8.08 22.85
N ALA A 114 -13.17 -6.76 23.02
CA ALA A 114 -12.40 -5.86 22.17
C ALA A 114 -10.89 -6.19 22.20
N LEU A 115 -10.35 -6.55 23.37
CA LEU A 115 -8.95 -6.93 23.55
C LEU A 115 -8.64 -8.32 22.97
N ILE A 116 -9.58 -9.26 23.02
CA ILE A 116 -9.47 -10.57 22.36
C ILE A 116 -9.37 -10.39 20.84
N PHE A 117 -10.27 -9.61 20.23
CA PHE A 117 -10.19 -9.32 18.80
C PHE A 117 -8.89 -8.60 18.44
N TYR A 118 -8.43 -7.67 19.28
CA TYR A 118 -7.15 -6.99 19.11
C TYR A 118 -5.95 -7.97 19.14
N PHE A 119 -5.95 -8.93 20.07
CA PHE A 119 -4.91 -9.95 20.18
C PHE A 119 -4.83 -10.83 18.93
N PHE A 120 -5.95 -11.42 18.51
CA PHE A 120 -6.00 -12.27 17.31
C PHE A 120 -5.61 -11.50 16.06
N ARG A 121 -6.04 -10.24 15.95
CA ARG A 121 -5.67 -9.34 14.85
C ARG A 121 -4.15 -9.16 14.76
N ASN A 122 -3.49 -8.90 15.89
CA ASN A 122 -2.05 -8.67 15.94
C ASN A 122 -1.25 -9.92 15.55
N ILE A 123 -1.58 -11.07 16.13
CA ILE A 123 -0.89 -12.34 15.82
C ILE A 123 -1.05 -12.70 14.34
N MET A 124 -2.29 -12.66 13.84
CA MET A 124 -2.55 -12.97 12.45
C MET A 124 -1.79 -12.03 11.51
N MET A 125 -1.74 -10.73 11.84
CA MET A 125 -1.10 -9.71 10.99
C MET A 125 0.39 -9.99 10.89
N ALA A 126 1.05 -10.22 12.02
CA ALA A 126 2.46 -10.53 12.05
C ALA A 126 2.79 -11.83 11.27
N ILE A 127 2.01 -12.90 11.46
CA ILE A 127 2.23 -14.18 10.76
C ILE A 127 2.11 -14.00 9.24
N LEU A 128 1.08 -13.31 8.75
CA LEU A 128 0.90 -13.07 7.32
C LEU A 128 1.94 -12.10 6.75
N PHE A 129 2.44 -11.14 7.53
CA PHE A 129 3.58 -10.31 7.15
C PHE A 129 4.86 -11.15 7.02
N ILE A 130 5.16 -12.02 7.97
CA ILE A 130 6.30 -12.95 7.91
C ILE A 130 6.20 -13.84 6.67
N ALA A 131 5.01 -14.41 6.40
CA ALA A 131 4.76 -15.21 5.19
C ALA A 131 5.01 -14.40 3.91
N ALA A 132 4.56 -13.16 3.85
CA ALA A 132 4.81 -12.26 2.72
C ALA A 132 6.31 -11.95 2.53
N ILE A 133 7.05 -11.70 3.62
CA ILE A 133 8.49 -11.45 3.57
C ILE A 133 9.23 -12.68 3.01
N PHE A 134 8.85 -13.89 3.43
CA PHE A 134 9.42 -15.12 2.91
C PHE A 134 9.11 -15.30 1.41
N LEU A 135 7.84 -15.14 1.02
CA LEU A 135 7.42 -15.20 -0.38
C LEU A 135 8.13 -14.17 -1.26
N TYR A 136 8.44 -12.98 -0.74
CA TYR A 136 9.23 -11.98 -1.45
C TYR A 136 10.65 -12.46 -1.70
N ARG A 137 11.27 -13.13 -0.72
CA ARG A 137 12.62 -13.69 -0.87
C ARG A 137 12.67 -14.79 -1.92
N VAL A 138 11.67 -15.65 -1.98
CA VAL A 138 11.57 -16.78 -2.92
C VAL A 138 10.77 -16.46 -4.20
N ARG A 139 10.43 -15.18 -4.45
CA ARG A 139 9.55 -14.76 -5.55
C ARG A 139 9.95 -15.26 -6.94
N HIS A 140 11.26 -15.45 -7.17
CA HIS A 140 11.77 -15.94 -8.46
C HIS A 140 11.37 -17.40 -8.71
N LEU A 141 11.19 -18.20 -7.66
CA LEU A 141 10.74 -19.59 -7.74
C LEU A 141 9.22 -19.70 -7.84
N THR A 142 8.49 -18.77 -7.21
CA THR A 142 7.02 -18.83 -7.14
C THR A 142 6.33 -18.20 -8.34
N ALA A 143 6.96 -17.26 -9.05
CA ALA A 143 6.37 -16.41 -10.09
C ALA A 143 5.65 -17.13 -11.24
N HIS A 144 6.02 -18.37 -11.56
CA HIS A 144 5.50 -19.08 -12.74
C HIS A 144 4.57 -20.26 -12.41
N SER A 145 4.47 -20.66 -11.13
CA SER A 145 3.74 -21.87 -10.76
C SER A 145 2.32 -21.57 -10.27
N ARG A 146 1.32 -21.80 -11.13
CA ARG A 146 -0.11 -21.65 -10.76
C ARG A 146 -0.51 -22.52 -9.54
N LYS A 147 0.09 -23.70 -9.39
CA LYS A 147 -0.13 -24.59 -8.23
C LYS A 147 0.30 -23.93 -6.92
N ILE A 148 1.48 -23.28 -6.90
CA ILE A 148 1.98 -22.57 -5.71
C ILE A 148 1.06 -21.40 -5.37
N HIS A 149 0.60 -20.65 -6.37
CA HIS A 149 -0.34 -19.56 -6.14
C HIS A 149 -1.65 -20.05 -5.51
N GLY A 150 -2.25 -21.11 -6.08
CA GLY A 150 -3.47 -21.70 -5.52
C GLY A 150 -3.27 -22.18 -4.09
N ALA A 151 -2.17 -22.87 -3.80
CA ALA A 151 -1.85 -23.35 -2.46
C ALA A 151 -1.68 -22.20 -1.45
N VAL A 152 -0.91 -21.15 -1.79
CA VAL A 152 -0.71 -20.00 -0.91
C VAL A 152 -2.03 -19.30 -0.61
N LEU A 153 -2.86 -19.04 -1.62
CA LEU A 153 -4.17 -18.41 -1.43
C LEU A 153 -5.09 -19.26 -0.55
N MET A 154 -5.10 -20.58 -0.76
CA MET A 154 -5.90 -21.52 0.04
C MET A 154 -5.44 -21.57 1.50
N ILE A 155 -4.12 -21.63 1.74
CA ILE A 155 -3.55 -21.61 3.09
C ILE A 155 -3.89 -20.29 3.79
N CYS A 156 -3.73 -19.15 3.11
CA CYS A 156 -4.12 -17.85 3.67
C CYS A 156 -5.60 -17.80 4.01
N PHE A 157 -6.48 -18.29 3.13
CA PHE A 157 -7.92 -18.34 3.37
C PHE A 157 -8.28 -19.20 4.59
N ILE A 158 -7.76 -20.43 4.66
CA ILE A 158 -7.99 -21.33 5.80
C ILE A 158 -7.49 -20.67 7.10
N PHE A 159 -6.31 -20.06 7.06
CA PHE A 159 -5.73 -19.40 8.24
C PHE A 159 -6.56 -18.21 8.73
N ILE A 160 -7.07 -17.35 7.85
CA ILE A 160 -7.92 -16.23 8.26
C ILE A 160 -9.27 -16.72 8.79
N SER A 161 -9.87 -17.74 8.16
CA SER A 161 -11.14 -18.32 8.62
C SER A 161 -10.98 -18.94 10.01
N ALA A 162 -9.90 -19.71 10.22
CA ALA A 162 -9.58 -20.28 11.52
C ALA A 162 -9.36 -19.18 12.59
N THR A 163 -8.67 -18.09 12.24
CA THR A 163 -8.46 -16.96 13.15
C THR A 163 -9.78 -16.29 13.55
N LEU A 164 -10.68 -16.05 12.58
CA LEU A 164 -11.99 -15.45 12.86
C LEU A 164 -12.82 -16.34 13.79
N ILE A 165 -12.89 -17.64 13.51
CA ILE A 165 -13.60 -18.61 14.34
C ILE A 165 -13.00 -18.63 15.76
N LEU A 166 -11.68 -18.76 15.87
CA LEU A 166 -11.00 -18.83 17.16
C LEU A 166 -11.19 -17.54 17.98
N SER A 167 -11.15 -16.38 17.33
CA SER A 167 -11.43 -15.10 17.98
C SER A 167 -12.85 -14.99 18.51
N TRP A 168 -13.83 -15.55 17.79
CA TRP A 168 -15.22 -15.57 18.19
C TRP A 168 -15.48 -16.56 19.33
N VAL A 169 -14.85 -17.75 19.29
CA VAL A 169 -14.95 -18.75 20.37
C VAL A 169 -14.35 -18.23 21.68
N HIS A 170 -13.23 -17.52 21.65
CA HIS A 170 -12.62 -16.98 22.87
C HIS A 170 -13.30 -15.71 23.40
N SER A 171 -14.15 -15.06 22.60
CA SER A 171 -15.01 -13.95 23.02
C SER A 171 -16.16 -14.46 23.88
N SER A 172 -16.81 -13.55 24.62
CA SER A 172 -17.97 -13.83 25.49
C SER A 172 -19.16 -14.55 24.83
N ASN A 173 -19.13 -14.74 23.50
CA ASN A 173 -20.12 -15.52 22.76
C ASN A 173 -20.07 -17.03 23.05
N SER A 174 -18.98 -17.55 23.62
CA SER A 174 -18.89 -18.96 24.02
C SER A 174 -18.42 -19.12 25.47
N SER A 175 -19.13 -19.95 26.25
CA SER A 175 -18.87 -20.17 27.67
C SER A 175 -17.74 -21.18 27.97
N LEU A 176 -17.23 -21.86 26.94
CA LEU A 176 -16.31 -22.98 27.11
C LEU A 176 -14.83 -22.55 27.24
N LEU A 177 -14.44 -21.41 26.67
CA LEU A 177 -13.03 -21.01 26.50
C LEU A 177 -12.80 -19.48 26.61
N SER A 178 -13.52 -18.76 27.47
CA SER A 178 -13.34 -17.31 27.62
C SER A 178 -11.98 -16.98 28.25
N ILE A 179 -11.20 -16.11 27.59
CA ILE A 179 -9.93 -15.59 28.11
C ILE A 179 -10.16 -14.19 28.66
N GLU A 180 -9.65 -13.92 29.86
CA GLU A 180 -9.75 -12.60 30.48
C GLU A 180 -8.40 -11.87 30.37
N PHE A 181 -8.37 -10.80 29.57
CA PHE A 181 -7.23 -9.91 29.43
C PHE A 181 -7.39 -8.61 30.21
N ILE A 182 -8.62 -8.12 30.37
CA ILE A 182 -8.98 -6.94 31.14
C ILE A 182 -10.25 -7.23 31.93
N ASP A 183 -10.29 -6.77 33.17
CA ASP A 183 -11.52 -6.82 33.97
C ASP A 183 -12.45 -5.67 33.53
N ASN A 184 -13.65 -6.01 33.06
CA ASN A 184 -14.63 -5.04 32.58
C ASN A 184 -15.22 -4.16 33.70
N LEU A 185 -15.13 -4.59 34.96
CA LEU A 185 -15.63 -3.82 36.11
C LEU A 185 -14.60 -2.80 36.60
N THR A 186 -13.35 -3.24 36.76
CA THR A 186 -12.27 -2.38 37.28
C THR A 186 -11.47 -1.67 36.19
N TYR A 187 -11.64 -2.06 34.92
CA TYR A 187 -10.84 -1.61 33.78
C TYR A 187 -9.33 -1.79 33.99
N THR A 188 -8.93 -2.76 34.80
CA THR A 188 -7.53 -3.07 35.06
C THR A 188 -7.07 -4.24 34.20
N PHE A 189 -5.86 -4.13 33.63
CA PHE A 189 -5.29 -5.21 32.86
C PHE A 189 -4.92 -6.38 33.77
N THR A 190 -5.26 -7.59 33.34
CA THR A 190 -4.87 -8.79 34.06
C THR A 190 -3.35 -9.00 34.00
N PRO A 191 -2.75 -9.71 34.96
CA PRO A 191 -1.35 -10.11 34.90
C PRO A 191 -1.02 -10.94 33.65
N LEU A 192 -1.99 -11.66 33.08
CA LEU A 192 -1.82 -12.40 31.84
C LEU A 192 -1.50 -11.46 30.67
N TRP A 193 -2.26 -10.36 30.54
CA TRP A 193 -2.01 -9.34 29.53
C TRP A 193 -0.65 -8.67 29.74
N HIS A 194 -0.44 -8.11 30.94
CA HIS A 194 0.73 -7.27 31.23
C HIS A 194 2.04 -8.07 31.23
N ASN A 195 2.09 -9.26 31.84
CA ASN A 195 3.34 -9.99 32.00
C ASN A 195 3.68 -10.94 30.84
N ARG A 196 2.69 -11.39 30.06
CA ARG A 196 2.91 -12.41 29.04
C ARG A 196 2.47 -11.97 27.65
N ILE A 197 1.18 -11.68 27.47
CA ILE A 197 0.60 -11.49 26.13
C ILE A 197 1.13 -10.23 25.46
N GLY A 198 1.17 -9.09 26.16
CA GLY A 198 1.69 -7.85 25.61
C GLY A 198 3.15 -7.99 25.15
N TRP A 199 4.01 -8.59 25.98
CA TRP A 199 5.42 -8.85 25.63
C TRP A 199 5.56 -9.82 24.47
N LEU A 200 4.74 -10.88 24.41
CA LEU A 200 4.72 -11.83 23.30
C LEU A 200 4.39 -11.11 21.98
N LEU A 201 3.41 -10.20 21.97
CA LEU A 201 3.08 -9.42 20.77
C LEU A 201 4.24 -8.51 20.34
N ILE A 202 4.91 -7.85 21.29
CA ILE A 202 6.10 -7.01 21.01
C ILE A 202 7.23 -7.85 20.40
N ILE A 203 7.50 -9.04 20.96
CA ILE A 203 8.53 -9.94 20.44
C ILE A 203 8.20 -10.35 19.01
N ILE A 204 6.96 -10.74 18.73
CA ILE A 204 6.52 -11.16 17.39
C ILE A 204 6.66 -10.02 16.36
N TRP A 205 6.25 -8.80 16.71
CA TRP A 205 6.41 -7.65 15.82
C TRP A 205 7.86 -7.23 15.65
N SER A 206 8.69 -7.35 16.69
CA SER A 206 10.12 -7.08 16.61
C SER A 206 10.83 -8.09 15.71
N LEU A 207 10.50 -9.37 15.83
CA LEU A 207 10.97 -10.42 14.92
C LEU A 207 10.53 -10.14 13.48
N THR A 208 9.27 -9.75 13.28
CA THR A 208 8.73 -9.37 11.96
C THR A 208 9.52 -8.22 11.36
N LEU A 209 9.82 -7.17 12.14
CA LEU A 209 10.61 -6.02 11.70
C LEU A 209 12.05 -6.42 11.33
N ILE A 210 12.70 -7.25 12.15
CA ILE A 210 14.06 -7.74 11.90
C ILE A 210 14.09 -8.58 10.61
N LEU A 211 13.14 -9.50 10.44
CA LEU A 211 13.02 -10.32 9.23
C LEU A 211 12.74 -9.46 7.99
N LEU A 212 11.87 -8.45 8.12
CA LEU A 212 11.54 -7.52 7.05
C LEU A 212 12.80 -6.77 6.60
N ILE A 213 13.54 -6.15 7.52
CA ILE A 213 14.76 -5.40 7.18
C ILE A 213 15.83 -6.34 6.62
N GLY A 214 16.05 -7.50 7.25
CA GLY A 214 17.09 -8.46 6.87
C GLY A 214 16.88 -9.07 5.49
N LEU A 215 15.66 -9.54 5.19
CA LEU A 215 15.36 -10.26 3.96
C LEU A 215 15.03 -9.33 2.79
N THR A 216 14.39 -8.19 3.04
CA THR A 216 13.97 -7.27 1.97
C THR A 216 15.02 -6.19 1.69
N ARG A 217 15.90 -5.91 2.67
CA ARG A 217 16.95 -4.88 2.62
C ARG A 217 16.42 -3.48 2.25
N LEU A 218 15.15 -3.21 2.57
CA LEU A 218 14.45 -1.95 2.28
C LEU A 218 14.69 -1.50 0.82
N ARG A 219 14.41 -2.41 -0.13
CA ARG A 219 14.72 -2.22 -1.56
C ARG A 219 13.82 -1.25 -2.29
N ASN A 220 12.59 -1.06 -1.82
CA ASN A 220 11.60 -0.19 -2.42
C ASN A 220 10.79 0.51 -1.32
N ILE A 221 10.04 1.55 -1.71
CA ILE A 221 9.22 2.34 -0.79
C ILE A 221 8.21 1.47 -0.03
N PHE A 222 7.67 0.44 -0.68
CA PHE A 222 6.78 -0.54 -0.08
C PHE A 222 7.35 -1.18 1.20
N TRP A 223 8.62 -1.60 1.20
CA TRP A 223 9.24 -2.19 2.39
C TRP A 223 9.58 -1.15 3.47
N TYR A 224 9.84 0.12 3.10
CA TYR A 224 9.92 1.19 4.10
C TYR A 224 8.56 1.39 4.79
N SER A 225 7.47 1.41 4.04
CA SER A 225 6.11 1.50 4.58
C SER A 225 5.81 0.32 5.51
N GLY A 226 6.16 -0.91 5.11
CA GLY A 226 5.98 -2.10 5.95
C GLY A 226 6.81 -2.06 7.24
N ALA A 227 8.05 -1.57 7.20
CA ALA A 227 8.89 -1.40 8.38
C ALA A 227 8.33 -0.34 9.34
N PHE A 228 7.85 0.79 8.79
CA PHE A 228 7.16 1.82 9.55
C PHE A 228 5.91 1.25 10.25
N PHE A 229 5.10 0.46 9.55
CA PHE A 229 3.92 -0.20 10.12
C PHE A 229 4.27 -1.10 11.30
N CYS A 230 5.31 -1.94 11.17
CA CYS A 230 5.75 -2.80 12.28
C CYS A 230 6.21 -1.98 13.49
N THR A 231 6.96 -0.89 13.26
CA THR A 231 7.47 -0.04 14.36
C THR A 231 6.35 0.76 15.03
N ALA A 232 5.38 1.25 14.26
CA ALA A 232 4.19 1.88 14.80
C ALA A 232 3.42 0.92 15.71
N TYR A 233 3.27 -0.35 15.30
CA TYR A 233 2.62 -1.38 16.12
C TYR A 233 3.39 -1.68 17.42
N ILE A 234 4.72 -1.81 17.35
CA ILE A 234 5.57 -1.99 18.54
C ILE A 234 5.39 -0.80 19.49
N PHE A 235 5.40 0.42 18.96
CA PHE A 235 5.19 1.63 19.75
C PHE A 235 3.81 1.65 20.41
N THR A 236 2.75 1.32 19.68
CA THR A 236 1.39 1.22 20.24
C THR A 236 1.30 0.20 21.38
N LEU A 237 1.93 -0.96 21.24
CA LEU A 237 1.97 -1.98 22.29
C LEU A 237 2.76 -1.51 23.52
N LEU A 238 3.89 -0.82 23.32
CA LEU A 238 4.67 -0.24 24.42
C LEU A 238 3.85 0.81 25.19
N VAL A 239 3.09 1.66 24.49
CA VAL A 239 2.18 2.63 25.12
C VAL A 239 1.12 1.89 25.96
N LEU A 240 0.47 0.86 25.42
CA LEU A 240 -0.55 0.07 26.13
C LEU A 240 0.02 -0.68 27.35
N LEU A 241 1.26 -1.17 27.28
CA LEU A 241 1.93 -1.85 28.40
C LEU A 241 2.39 -0.88 29.49
N SER A 242 2.74 0.36 29.13
CA SER A 242 3.20 1.37 30.09
C SER A 242 2.09 1.86 31.02
N THR A 243 0.82 1.62 30.68
CA THR A 243 -0.33 2.05 31.47
C THR A 243 -0.78 0.96 32.44
N VAL A 244 -0.87 1.32 33.73
CA VAL A 244 -1.28 0.40 34.83
C VAL A 244 -2.79 0.14 34.82
N SER A 245 -3.59 1.14 34.48
CA SER A 245 -5.04 1.01 34.30
C SER A 245 -5.42 1.20 32.83
N GLY A 246 -6.41 0.43 32.36
CA GLY A 246 -7.04 0.57 31.06
C GLY A 246 -7.93 1.81 30.97
N ASN A 247 -7.44 2.95 31.46
CA ASN A 247 -8.16 4.22 31.38
C ASN A 247 -8.50 4.47 29.91
N ALA A 248 -9.74 4.89 29.63
CA ALA A 248 -10.25 5.15 28.28
C ALA A 248 -9.31 6.04 27.45
N HIS A 249 -8.54 6.93 28.09
CA HIS A 249 -7.50 7.74 27.47
C HIS A 249 -6.38 6.95 26.78
N SER A 250 -5.82 5.94 27.43
CA SER A 250 -4.70 5.15 26.88
C SER A 250 -5.14 4.39 25.63
N TRP A 251 -6.33 3.81 25.66
CA TRP A 251 -6.95 3.11 24.55
C TRP A 251 -7.28 4.05 23.38
N ASN A 252 -7.85 5.22 23.67
CA ASN A 252 -8.14 6.23 22.65
C ASN A 252 -6.86 6.77 22.01
N GLN A 253 -5.81 7.01 22.80
CA GLN A 253 -4.50 7.44 22.31
C GLN A 253 -3.86 6.38 21.42
N ALA A 254 -3.78 5.13 21.89
CA ALA A 254 -3.25 4.00 21.12
C ALA A 254 -3.99 3.83 19.79
N ARG A 255 -5.33 3.92 19.82
CA ARG A 255 -6.18 3.79 18.63
C ARG A 255 -5.99 4.94 17.66
N LEU A 256 -5.97 6.19 18.14
CA LEU A 256 -5.75 7.37 17.30
C LEU A 256 -4.36 7.33 16.64
N PHE A 257 -3.33 6.92 17.40
CA PHE A 257 -1.98 6.74 16.87
C PHE A 257 -1.95 5.69 15.74
N GLU A 258 -2.63 4.55 15.92
CA GLU A 258 -2.74 3.51 14.89
C GLU A 258 -3.46 4.03 13.63
N THR A 259 -4.55 4.78 13.80
CA THR A 259 -5.31 5.40 12.70
C THR A 259 -4.46 6.40 11.92
N LEU A 260 -3.75 7.31 12.59
CA LEU A 260 -2.89 8.31 11.95
C LEU A 260 -1.68 7.68 11.26
N SER A 261 -1.07 6.66 11.89
CA SER A 261 0.04 5.92 11.29
C SER A 261 -0.40 5.18 10.02
N THR A 262 -1.58 4.58 10.02
CA THR A 262 -2.14 3.91 8.85
C THR A 262 -2.55 4.89 7.76
N LEU A 263 -3.08 6.07 8.11
CA LEU A 263 -3.33 7.14 7.16
C LEU A 263 -2.03 7.60 6.48
N PHE A 264 -0.96 7.80 7.24
CA PHE A 264 0.35 8.13 6.69
C PHE A 264 0.87 7.03 5.73
N LEU A 265 0.70 5.76 6.10
CA LEU A 265 1.03 4.62 5.23
C LEU A 265 0.27 4.67 3.90
N ILE A 266 -1.04 4.94 3.95
CA ILE A 266 -1.89 5.08 2.75
C ILE A 266 -1.39 6.20 1.86
N LEU A 267 -1.07 7.38 2.41
CA LEU A 267 -0.58 8.51 1.64
C LEU A 267 0.73 8.16 0.91
N ILE A 268 1.63 7.42 1.56
CA ILE A 268 2.84 6.91 0.92
C ILE A 268 2.51 5.94 -0.22
N LEU A 269 1.59 5.00 0.00
CA LEU A 269 1.18 4.03 -1.02
C LEU A 269 0.50 4.70 -2.22
N LEU A 270 -0.35 5.71 -1.99
CA LEU A 270 -0.95 6.51 -3.05
C LEU A 270 0.11 7.29 -3.84
N GLY A 271 1.10 7.87 -3.14
CA GLY A 271 2.26 8.49 -3.79
C GLY A 271 2.99 7.53 -4.73
N ASP A 272 3.23 6.29 -4.31
CA ASP A 272 3.83 5.23 -5.16
C ASP A 272 2.98 4.97 -6.42
N VAL A 273 1.65 4.94 -6.30
CA VAL A 273 0.75 4.78 -7.45
C VAL A 273 0.86 5.94 -8.43
N PHE A 274 0.84 7.18 -7.93
CA PHE A 274 0.91 8.36 -8.80
C PHE A 274 2.25 8.42 -9.55
N ILE A 275 3.35 8.04 -8.89
CA ILE A 275 4.66 7.93 -9.53
C ILE A 275 4.64 6.86 -10.61
N LEU A 276 4.11 5.66 -10.30
CA LEU A 276 4.01 4.57 -11.27
C LEU A 276 3.11 4.94 -12.47
N TYR A 277 1.99 5.59 -12.21
CA TYR A 277 1.06 6.07 -13.24
C TYR A 277 1.73 7.08 -14.17
N ARG A 278 2.46 8.05 -13.60
CA ARG A 278 3.23 9.02 -14.38
C ARG A 278 4.26 8.34 -15.27
N GLU A 279 5.05 7.41 -14.74
CA GLU A 279 6.02 6.65 -15.53
C GLU A 279 5.35 5.85 -16.65
N SER A 280 4.20 5.23 -16.38
CA SER A 280 3.42 4.50 -17.38
C SER A 280 2.93 5.40 -18.50
N ASN A 281 2.39 6.57 -18.15
CA ASN A 281 1.92 7.55 -19.13
C ASN A 281 3.06 8.08 -20.00
N GLU A 282 4.22 8.38 -19.41
CA GLU A 282 5.40 8.82 -20.16
C GLU A 282 5.88 7.76 -21.15
N ARG A 283 5.86 6.47 -20.78
CA ARG A 283 6.18 5.35 -21.69
C ARG A 283 5.16 5.22 -22.80
N TYR A 284 3.88 5.36 -22.49
CA TYR A 284 2.81 5.32 -23.48
C TYR A 284 2.95 6.45 -24.49
N VAL A 285 3.13 7.69 -24.04
CA VAL A 285 3.34 8.85 -24.91
C VAL A 285 4.58 8.67 -25.79
N ARG A 286 5.71 8.19 -25.24
CA ARG A 286 6.90 7.91 -26.05
C ARG A 286 6.66 6.82 -27.09
N SER A 287 5.97 5.75 -26.72
CA SER A 287 5.63 4.67 -27.65
C SER A 287 4.74 5.19 -28.78
N TYR A 288 3.75 6.00 -28.45
CA TYR A 288 2.85 6.62 -29.42
C TYR A 288 3.60 7.59 -30.35
N GLN A 289 4.48 8.45 -29.81
CA GLN A 289 5.30 9.36 -30.63
C GLN A 289 6.22 8.59 -31.60
N ASN A 290 6.76 7.46 -31.16
CA ASN A 290 7.56 6.59 -32.03
C ASN A 290 6.71 5.86 -33.08
N SER A 291 5.45 5.52 -32.79
CA SER A 291 4.58 4.82 -33.74
C SER A 291 4.00 5.71 -34.83
N ILE A 292 3.87 7.03 -34.58
CA ILE A 292 3.33 7.99 -35.55
C ILE A 292 4.40 8.70 -36.39
N ARG A 293 5.68 8.49 -36.08
CA ARG A 293 6.80 9.13 -36.78
C ARG A 293 7.60 8.13 -37.59
N ASP A 294 8.07 8.55 -38.75
CA ASP A 294 9.01 7.80 -39.57
C ASP A 294 10.38 7.73 -38.86
N PRO A 295 11.00 6.54 -38.73
CA PRO A 295 12.23 6.37 -37.95
C PRO A 295 13.45 7.04 -38.59
N LEU A 296 13.49 7.20 -39.92
CA LEU A 296 14.62 7.81 -40.62
C LEU A 296 14.60 9.34 -40.50
N THR A 297 13.43 9.95 -40.73
CA THR A 297 13.25 11.40 -40.86
C THR A 297 12.68 12.07 -39.62
N ARG A 298 12.06 11.32 -38.71
CA ARG A 298 11.27 11.82 -37.57
C ARG A 298 10.08 12.70 -37.95
N LEU A 299 9.73 12.81 -39.23
CA LEU A 299 8.46 13.38 -39.68
C LEU A 299 7.29 12.45 -39.32
N TYR A 300 6.07 12.96 -39.37
CA TYR A 300 4.90 12.09 -39.24
C TYR A 300 4.86 11.09 -40.39
N ASN A 301 4.53 9.84 -40.07
CA ASN A 301 4.45 8.79 -41.06
C ASN A 301 3.15 8.89 -41.88
N ARG A 302 3.09 8.07 -42.93
CA ARG A 302 1.96 8.05 -43.87
C ARG A 302 0.61 7.73 -43.20
N SER A 303 0.58 6.82 -42.22
CA SER A 303 -0.66 6.49 -41.50
C SER A 303 -1.19 7.70 -40.75
N TYR A 304 -0.33 8.35 -39.96
CA TYR A 304 -0.69 9.54 -39.20
C TYR A 304 -1.12 10.70 -40.12
N PHE A 305 -0.47 10.85 -41.28
CA PHE A 305 -0.87 11.83 -42.29
C PHE A 305 -2.32 11.61 -42.73
N TYR A 306 -2.72 10.39 -43.12
CA TYR A 306 -4.09 10.13 -43.57
C TYR A 306 -5.14 10.25 -42.45
N ASP A 307 -4.82 9.80 -41.24
CA ASP A 307 -5.70 9.94 -40.08
C ASP A 307 -5.97 11.42 -39.80
N THR A 308 -4.90 12.23 -39.79
CA THR A 308 -4.99 13.68 -39.59
C THR A 308 -5.73 14.35 -40.75
N LEU A 309 -5.44 13.97 -42.00
CA LEU A 309 -6.09 14.51 -43.18
C LEU A 309 -7.61 14.26 -43.14
N THR A 310 -8.03 13.05 -42.80
CA THR A 310 -9.46 12.67 -42.69
C THR A 310 -10.16 13.51 -41.63
N GLN A 311 -9.55 13.67 -40.45
CA GLN A 311 -10.10 14.47 -39.35
C GLN A 311 -10.16 15.96 -39.69
N ARG A 312 -9.17 16.49 -40.42
CA ARG A 312 -9.12 17.90 -40.82
C ARG A 312 -10.09 18.18 -41.96
N LEU A 313 -10.21 17.27 -42.91
CA LEU A 313 -11.12 17.39 -44.04
C LEU A 313 -12.58 17.46 -43.59
N SER A 314 -12.97 16.69 -42.56
CA SER A 314 -14.33 16.74 -42.01
C SER A 314 -14.68 18.06 -41.31
N LYS A 315 -13.68 18.89 -40.99
CA LYS A 315 -13.83 20.20 -40.35
C LYS A 315 -13.56 21.36 -41.32
N ALA A 316 -13.12 21.05 -42.54
CA ALA A 316 -12.79 22.07 -43.52
C ALA A 316 -14.06 22.81 -43.94
N SER A 317 -13.97 24.12 -44.03
CA SER A 317 -15.06 25.01 -44.44
C SER A 317 -14.51 26.18 -45.25
N ALA A 318 -15.39 27.01 -45.81
CA ALA A 318 -14.96 28.23 -46.50
C ALA A 318 -14.19 29.19 -45.57
N SER A 319 -14.48 29.18 -44.25
CA SER A 319 -13.78 29.98 -43.24
C SER A 319 -12.50 29.33 -42.71
N GLN A 320 -12.30 28.02 -42.94
CA GLN A 320 -11.10 27.28 -42.58
C GLN A 320 -10.71 26.31 -43.71
N PRO A 321 -10.15 26.82 -44.83
CA PRO A 321 -9.74 25.99 -45.96
C PRO A 321 -8.54 25.10 -45.58
N LEU A 322 -8.49 23.90 -46.16
CA LEU A 322 -7.40 22.94 -46.00
C LEU A 322 -6.63 22.80 -47.31
N SER A 323 -5.30 22.83 -47.25
CA SER A 323 -4.40 22.59 -48.39
C SER A 323 -3.47 21.41 -48.10
N VAL A 324 -3.10 20.67 -49.14
CA VAL A 324 -2.17 19.53 -49.06
C VAL A 324 -1.07 19.73 -50.08
N ILE A 325 0.18 19.57 -49.65
CA ILE A 325 1.37 19.65 -50.51
C ILE A 325 2.00 18.26 -50.59
N VAL A 326 2.33 17.85 -51.81
CA VAL A 326 3.10 16.62 -52.08
C VAL A 326 4.38 17.05 -52.78
N CYS A 327 5.51 16.57 -52.28
CA CYS A 327 6.84 16.86 -52.83
C CYS A 327 7.62 15.55 -53.01
N ASP A 328 8.54 15.54 -53.98
CA ASP A 328 9.41 14.41 -54.29
C ASP A 328 10.86 14.88 -54.47
N LEU A 329 11.82 13.99 -54.22
CA LEU A 329 13.24 14.29 -54.41
C LEU A 329 13.67 13.92 -55.83
N ASP A 330 13.91 14.95 -56.65
CA ASP A 330 14.31 14.77 -58.05
C ASP A 330 15.56 13.91 -58.20
N ARG A 331 15.48 12.89 -59.08
CA ARG A 331 16.59 11.99 -59.43
C ARG A 331 17.23 11.28 -58.23
N PHE A 332 16.51 11.08 -57.12
CA PHE A 332 17.03 10.46 -55.90
C PHE A 332 17.69 9.09 -56.12
N LYS A 333 17.17 8.28 -57.05
CA LYS A 333 17.77 6.98 -57.42
C LYS A 333 19.24 7.10 -57.85
N ARG A 334 19.59 8.13 -58.63
CA ARG A 334 20.98 8.36 -59.08
C ARG A 334 21.91 8.63 -57.89
N ILE A 335 21.42 9.26 -56.82
CA ILE A 335 22.19 9.50 -55.59
C ILE A 335 22.49 8.17 -54.91
N ASN A 336 21.48 7.31 -54.74
CA ASN A 336 21.66 5.97 -54.18
C ASN A 336 22.64 5.13 -55.01
N ASP A 337 22.50 5.15 -56.34
CA ASP A 337 23.33 4.35 -57.24
C ASP A 337 24.80 4.85 -57.28
N THR A 338 25.04 6.16 -57.09
CA THR A 338 26.39 6.76 -57.15
C THR A 338 27.11 6.76 -55.80
N TYR A 339 26.39 7.02 -54.70
CA TYR A 339 26.98 7.28 -53.39
C TYR A 339 26.55 6.27 -52.30
N GLY A 340 25.70 5.30 -52.66
CA GLY A 340 25.17 4.29 -51.75
C GLY A 340 24.01 4.77 -50.88
N HIS A 341 23.24 3.80 -50.37
CA HIS A 341 22.02 4.05 -49.59
C HIS A 341 22.24 4.89 -48.32
N VAL A 342 23.36 4.71 -47.63
CA VAL A 342 23.69 5.48 -46.41
C VAL A 342 23.79 6.99 -46.72
N GLN A 343 24.28 7.34 -47.90
CA GLN A 343 24.38 8.74 -48.30
C GLN A 343 23.04 9.27 -48.80
N GLY A 344 22.21 8.43 -49.44
CA GLY A 344 20.82 8.73 -49.75
C GLY A 344 19.99 9.02 -48.50
N ASP A 345 20.12 8.22 -47.44
CA ASP A 345 19.44 8.42 -46.16
C ASP A 345 19.73 9.80 -45.56
N LYS A 346 20.97 10.29 -45.66
CA LYS A 346 21.34 11.65 -45.22
C LYS A 346 20.64 12.74 -46.03
N VAL A 347 20.46 12.54 -47.34
CA VAL A 347 19.73 13.48 -48.19
C VAL A 347 18.25 13.52 -47.79
N ILE A 348 17.63 12.37 -47.52
CA ILE A 348 16.24 12.31 -47.02
C ILE A 348 16.13 13.02 -45.67
N GLN A 349 17.05 12.76 -44.73
CA GLN A 349 17.09 13.42 -43.43
C GLN A 349 17.24 14.94 -43.55
N PHE A 350 18.11 15.40 -44.46
CA PHE A 350 18.29 16.82 -44.72
C PHE A 350 17.00 17.46 -45.27
N ALA A 351 16.38 16.87 -46.29
CA ALA A 351 15.13 17.35 -46.84
C ALA A 351 14.02 17.42 -45.77
N ALA A 352 13.91 16.39 -44.93
CA ALA A 352 12.98 16.37 -43.82
C ALA A 352 13.24 17.48 -42.79
N SER A 353 14.50 17.80 -42.50
CA SER A 353 14.85 18.89 -41.59
C SER A 353 14.47 20.27 -42.14
N VAL A 354 14.58 20.47 -43.46
CA VAL A 354 14.14 21.70 -44.12
C VAL A 354 12.62 21.86 -43.99
N LEU A 355 11.86 20.77 -44.10
CA LEU A 355 10.41 20.78 -43.94
C LEU A 355 9.94 21.01 -42.49
N GLN A 356 10.76 20.73 -41.48
CA GLN A 356 10.41 21.00 -40.07
C GLN A 356 10.72 22.43 -39.62
N ASN A 357 11.67 23.09 -40.27
CA ASN A 357 12.17 24.42 -39.89
C ASN A 357 11.46 25.58 -40.60
N ASN A 358 10.55 25.29 -41.53
CA ASN A 358 9.63 26.25 -42.15
C ASN A 358 8.22 26.03 -41.60
#